data_AF-A0A559TE27-F1
#
_entry.id   AF-A0A559TE27-F1
#
_cell.length_a   1.000
_cell.length_b   1.000
_cell.length_c   1.000
_cell.angle_alpha   90.00
_cell.angle_beta   90.00
_cell.angle_gamma   90.00
#
_symmetry.space_group_name_H-M   'P 1'
#
loop_
_entity.id
_entity.type
_entity.pdbx_description
1 polymer ?
#
loop_
_entity_poly.entity_id
_entity_poly.type
_entity_poly.pdbx_seq_one_letter_code
_entity_poly.pdbx_strand_id
1 'polypeptide(L)'
;MSKIRMNIAGGYLRGEVRQLIEDNPQLAPMEAVAMWVDTRYGKWIETNMETTDFMIGDVEYSGDGDNVKGSFSIDFDNPNHEDYFVRNVGGKIVPIEGA
;
A
#
# COMPACT_ATOMS: atom_id res chain seq x y z
N MET A 1 -10.47 -11.01 11.88
CA MET A 1 -9.93 -10.42 10.64
C MET A 1 -8.62 -9.74 10.99
N SER A 2 -7.65 -9.79 10.09
CA SER A 2 -6.30 -9.23 10.23
C SER A 2 -6.05 -8.28 9.07
N LYS A 3 -5.21 -7.27 9.31
CA LYS A 3 -4.75 -6.35 8.26
C LYS A 3 -3.26 -6.52 8.06
N ILE A 4 -2.80 -6.42 6.83
CA ILE A 4 -1.37 -6.28 6.56
C ILE A 4 -1.05 -4.79 6.57
N ARG A 5 -0.19 -4.35 7.50
CA ARG A 5 0.39 -3.01 7.47
C ARG A 5 1.69 -3.01 6.66
N MET A 6 1.74 -2.12 5.69
CA MET A 6 2.89 -1.93 4.79
C MET A 6 3.51 -0.56 5.00
N ASN A 7 4.85 -0.52 5.06
CA ASN A 7 5.60 0.72 4.96
C ASN A 7 6.14 0.85 3.54
N ILE A 8 5.89 1.99 2.90
CA ILE A 8 6.45 2.29 1.59
C ILE A 8 7.92 2.63 1.77
N ALA A 9 8.80 1.92 1.07
CA ALA A 9 10.23 2.16 1.17
C ALA A 9 10.57 3.58 0.70
N GLY A 10 11.46 4.27 1.43
CA GLY A 10 11.85 5.65 1.14
C GLY A 10 12.41 5.88 -0.27
N GLY A 11 12.99 4.84 -0.90
CA GLY A 11 13.42 4.90 -2.30
C GLY A 11 12.26 5.10 -3.28
N TYR A 12 11.13 4.43 -3.06
CA TYR A 12 9.92 4.62 -3.88
C TYR A 12 9.29 5.99 -3.63
N LEU A 13 9.27 6.43 -2.36
CA LEU A 13 8.73 7.73 -1.97
C LEU A 13 9.49 8.89 -2.64
N ARG A 14 10.83 8.84 -2.64
CA ARG A 14 11.67 9.86 -3.28
C ARG A 14 11.74 9.77 -4.81
N GLY A 15 11.37 8.61 -5.38
CA GLY A 15 11.41 8.34 -6.81
C GLY A 15 10.01 8.35 -7.41
N GLU A 16 9.45 7.15 -7.62
CA GLU A 16 8.19 6.94 -8.33
C GLU A 16 7.01 7.74 -7.78
N VAL A 17 6.83 7.77 -6.45
CA VAL A 17 5.70 8.47 -5.83
C VAL A 17 5.85 9.98 -5.99
N ARG A 18 7.05 10.52 -5.75
CA ARG A 18 7.34 11.93 -5.95
C ARG A 18 7.09 12.35 -7.41
N GLN A 19 7.59 11.56 -8.37
CA GLN A 19 7.37 11.82 -9.78
C GLN A 19 5.87 11.81 -10.11
N LEU A 20 5.12 10.84 -9.58
CA LEU A 20 3.67 10.76 -9.83
C LEU A 20 2.92 11.98 -9.27
N ILE A 21 3.32 12.51 -8.11
CA ILE A 21 2.76 13.75 -7.54
C ILE A 21 3.11 14.95 -8.42
N GLU A 22 4.37 15.05 -8.86
CA GLU A 22 4.84 16.14 -9.73
C GLU A 22 4.14 16.13 -11.11
N ASP A 23 3.87 14.94 -11.66
CA ASP A 23 3.17 14.74 -12.93
C ASP A 23 1.65 14.99 -12.83
N ASN A 24 1.09 14.97 -11.61
CA ASN A 24 -0.34 15.15 -11.36
C ASN A 24 -0.60 16.25 -10.33
N PRO A 25 -0.24 17.51 -10.62
CA PRO A 25 -0.37 18.63 -9.68
C PRO A 25 -1.83 18.94 -9.28
N GLN A 26 -2.80 18.41 -10.02
CA GLN A 26 -4.23 18.51 -9.72
C GLN A 26 -4.72 17.54 -8.63
N LEU A 27 -3.93 16.51 -8.30
CA LEU A 27 -4.27 15.51 -7.28
C LEU A 27 -3.68 15.91 -5.93
N ALA A 28 -4.39 15.59 -4.86
CA ALA A 28 -3.78 15.65 -3.54
C ALA A 28 -2.64 14.60 -3.46
N PRO A 29 -1.52 14.88 -2.78
CA PRO A 29 -0.42 13.91 -2.65
C PRO A 29 -0.88 12.55 -2.11
N MET A 30 -1.83 12.53 -1.19
CA MET A 30 -2.40 11.30 -0.64
C MET A 30 -3.16 10.48 -1.70
N GLU A 31 -3.87 11.13 -2.62
CA GLU A 31 -4.57 10.47 -3.73
C GLU A 31 -3.58 9.88 -4.74
N ALA A 32 -2.53 10.63 -5.08
CA ALA A 32 -1.47 10.13 -5.96
C ALA A 32 -0.76 8.91 -5.34
N VAL A 33 -0.50 8.93 -4.02
CA VAL A 33 0.06 7.78 -3.31
C VAL A 33 -0.89 6.60 -3.33
N ALA A 34 -2.19 6.81 -3.08
CA ALA A 34 -3.18 5.75 -3.14
C ALA A 34 -3.24 5.10 -4.54
N MET A 35 -3.21 5.91 -5.60
CA MET A 35 -3.13 5.42 -6.99
C MET A 35 -1.86 4.62 -7.25
N TRP A 36 -0.71 5.07 -6.73
CA TRP A 36 0.55 4.34 -6.86
C TRP A 36 0.50 3.00 -6.14
N VAL A 37 -0.04 2.97 -4.91
CA VAL A 37 -0.19 1.74 -4.12
C VAL A 37 -1.11 0.76 -4.83
N ASP A 38 -2.26 1.21 -5.33
CA ASP A 38 -3.20 0.38 -6.09
C ASP A 38 -2.55 -0.18 -7.36
N THR A 39 -1.88 0.68 -8.14
CA THR A 39 -1.20 0.28 -9.37
C THR A 39 -0.09 -0.74 -9.11
N ARG A 40 0.64 -0.61 -8.00
CA ARG A 40 1.79 -1.48 -7.71
C ARG A 40 1.39 -2.76 -7.00
N TYR A 41 0.69 -2.63 -5.88
CA TYR A 41 0.34 -3.74 -5.00
C TYR A 41 -0.99 -4.37 -5.39
N GLY A 42 -2.00 -3.57 -5.73
CA GLY A 42 -3.29 -4.07 -6.21
C GLY A 42 -3.12 -4.92 -7.46
N LYS A 43 -2.44 -4.40 -8.49
CA LYS A 43 -2.15 -5.18 -9.71
C LYS A 43 -1.28 -6.41 -9.45
N TRP A 44 -0.33 -6.34 -8.51
CA TRP A 44 0.47 -7.49 -8.15
C TRP A 44 -0.39 -8.60 -7.54
N ILE A 45 -1.32 -8.25 -6.63
CA ILE A 45 -2.27 -9.18 -6.03
C ILE A 45 -3.15 -9.81 -7.10
N GLU A 46 -3.80 -8.99 -7.93
CA GLU A 46 -4.66 -9.47 -9.02
C GLU A 46 -3.92 -10.44 -9.96
N THR A 47 -2.66 -10.12 -10.30
CA THR A 47 -1.88 -10.92 -11.26
C THR A 47 -1.33 -12.21 -10.66
N ASN A 48 -0.86 -12.19 -9.41
CA ASN A 48 -0.14 -13.34 -8.82
C ASN A 48 -1.01 -14.23 -7.95
N MET A 49 -2.12 -13.69 -7.43
CA MET A 49 -3.03 -14.40 -6.53
C MET A 49 -4.39 -14.66 -7.19
N GLU A 50 -4.60 -14.15 -8.41
CA GLU A 50 -5.82 -14.33 -9.22
C GLU A 50 -7.09 -13.99 -8.43
N THR A 51 -7.02 -12.95 -7.60
CA THR A 51 -8.10 -12.53 -6.69
C THR A 51 -8.32 -11.03 -6.73
N THR A 52 -9.59 -10.63 -6.61
CA THR A 52 -10.02 -9.24 -6.36
C THR A 52 -10.59 -9.08 -4.95
N ASP A 53 -10.52 -10.13 -4.13
CA ASP A 53 -11.10 -10.16 -2.77
C ASP A 53 -10.09 -9.60 -1.76
N PHE A 54 -9.73 -8.34 -1.97
CA PHE A 54 -8.88 -7.57 -1.08
C PHE A 54 -9.28 -6.10 -1.10
N MET A 55 -8.94 -5.38 -0.03
CA MET A 55 -9.14 -3.93 0.06
C MET A 55 -7.85 -3.27 0.50
N ILE A 56 -7.35 -2.32 -0.30
CA ILE A 56 -6.24 -1.45 0.07
C ILE A 56 -6.83 -0.20 0.75
N GLY A 57 -6.32 0.13 1.93
CA GLY A 57 -6.84 1.21 2.77
C GLY A 57 -5.78 1.89 3.63
N ASP A 58 -6.22 2.77 4.53
CA ASP A 58 -5.40 3.48 5.52
C ASP A 58 -4.09 4.05 4.94
N VAL A 59 -4.18 4.60 3.72
CA VAL A 59 -3.04 5.19 3.01
C VAL A 59 -2.65 6.48 3.71
N GLU A 60 -1.45 6.48 4.26
CA GLU A 60 -0.83 7.62 4.91
C GLU A 60 0.36 8.09 4.10
N TYR A 61 0.46 9.42 3.97
CA TYR A 61 1.60 10.08 3.37
C TYR A 61 1.89 11.35 4.17
N SER A 62 3.10 11.46 4.70
CA SER A 62 3.49 12.60 5.55
C SER A 62 4.98 12.90 5.45
N GLY A 63 5.34 14.11 5.83
CA GLY A 63 6.71 14.60 5.79
C GLY A 63 6.95 15.60 4.66
N ASP A 64 8.19 16.09 4.61
CA ASP A 64 8.65 17.08 3.64
C ASP A 64 10.12 16.82 3.27
N GLY A 65 10.51 17.23 2.06
CA GLY A 65 11.85 17.02 1.51
C GLY A 65 12.30 15.54 1.53
N ASP A 66 13.41 15.26 2.21
CA ASP A 66 13.96 13.90 2.31
C ASP A 66 13.33 13.03 3.41
N ASN A 67 12.48 13.62 4.28
CA ASN A 67 11.89 12.96 5.44
C ASN A 67 10.44 12.51 5.18
N VAL A 68 10.15 12.07 3.96
CA VAL A 68 8.83 11.56 3.58
C VAL A 68 8.64 10.13 4.07
N LYS A 69 7.48 9.86 4.64
CA LYS A 69 7.02 8.53 5.08
C LYS A 69 5.68 8.23 4.44
N GLY A 70 5.51 6.98 4.04
CA GLY A 70 4.25 6.48 3.52
C GLY A 70 3.96 5.09 4.04
N SER A 71 2.68 4.80 4.27
CA SER A 71 2.23 3.47 4.68
C SER A 71 0.80 3.23 4.22
N PHE A 72 0.37 1.97 4.19
CA PHE A 72 -0.98 1.57 3.82
C PHE A 72 -1.35 0.23 4.47
N SER A 73 -2.62 -0.11 4.49
CA SER A 73 -3.14 -1.41 4.92
C SER A 73 -3.70 -2.20 3.74
N ILE A 74 -3.68 -3.53 3.86
CA ILE A 74 -4.40 -4.45 2.98
C ILE A 74 -5.22 -5.39 3.85
N ASP A 75 -6.51 -5.47 3.55
CA ASP A 75 -7.43 -6.43 4.13
C ASP A 75 -7.68 -7.55 3.12
N PHE A 76 -7.46 -8.80 3.52
CA PHE A 76 -7.80 -9.99 2.74
C PHE A 76 -8.93 -10.74 3.41
N ASP A 77 -9.93 -11.17 2.64
CA ASP A 77 -11.01 -12.02 3.16
C ASP A 77 -10.53 -13.45 3.44
N ASN A 78 -9.49 -13.89 2.73
CA ASN A 78 -8.90 -15.22 2.86
C ASN A 78 -7.54 -15.16 3.60
N PRO A 79 -7.39 -15.78 4.79
CA PRO A 79 -6.12 -15.82 5.52
C PRO A 79 -4.96 -16.45 4.74
N ASN A 80 -5.23 -17.35 3.79
CA ASN A 80 -4.18 -17.93 2.94
C ASN A 80 -3.59 -16.89 1.97
N HIS A 81 -4.41 -15.91 1.53
CA HIS A 81 -3.96 -14.81 0.68
C HIS A 81 -3.06 -13.86 1.46
N GLU A 82 -3.40 -13.59 2.72
CA GLU A 82 -2.59 -12.79 3.63
C GLU A 82 -1.19 -13.40 3.80
N ASP A 83 -1.11 -14.67 4.18
CA ASP A 83 0.16 -15.38 4.34
C ASP A 83 0.99 -15.42 3.05
N TYR A 84 0.34 -15.64 1.92
CA TYR A 84 1.00 -15.67 0.61
C TYR A 84 1.58 -14.29 0.26
N PHE A 85 0.82 -13.22 0.46
CA PHE A 85 1.28 -11.86 0.20
C PHE A 85 2.48 -11.50 1.07
N VAL A 86 2.41 -11.74 2.38
CA VAL A 86 3.51 -11.42 3.31
C VAL A 86 4.79 -12.18 2.96
N ARG A 87 4.69 -13.43 2.51
CA ARG A 87 5.87 -14.23 2.11
C ARG A 87 6.55 -13.72 0.85
N ASN A 88 5.79 -13.16 -0.09
CA ASN A 88 6.32 -12.75 -1.40
C ASN A 88 6.65 -11.24 -1.48
N VAL A 89 5.90 -10.40 -0.76
CA VAL A 89 5.99 -8.94 -0.83
C VAL A 89 6.50 -8.35 0.48
N GLY A 90 6.13 -8.97 1.61
CA GLY A 90 6.43 -8.48 2.95
C GLY A 90 5.24 -7.80 3.62
N GLY A 91 5.52 -7.07 4.70
CA GLY A 91 4.51 -6.44 5.54
C GLY A 91 4.41 -7.05 6.93
N LYS A 92 3.57 -6.44 7.76
CA LYS A 92 3.29 -6.91 9.11
C LYS A 92 1.81 -7.21 9.25
N ILE A 93 1.49 -8.45 9.62
CA ILE A 93 0.14 -8.83 10.04
C ILE A 93 -0.18 -8.13 11.36
N VAL A 94 -1.28 -7.38 11.38
CA VAL A 94 -1.80 -6.67 12.55
C VAL A 94 -3.19 -7.25 12.83
N PRO A 95 -3.41 -7.87 14.01
CA PRO A 95 -4.73 -8.29 14.42
C PRO A 95 -5.66 -7.07 14.50
N ILE A 96 -6.87 -7.17 13.93
CA ILE A 96 -7.91 -6.18 14.22
C ILE A 96 -8.43 -6.52 15.61
N GLU A 97 -7.93 -5.85 16.64
CA GLU A 97 -8.53 -5.93 17.97
C GLU A 97 -9.97 -5.41 17.85
N GLY A 98 -10.92 -6.27 18.25
CA GLY A 98 -12.34 -5.97 18.16
C GLY A 98 -12.66 -4.69 18.93
N ALA A 99 -13.31 -3.75 18.23
CA ALA A 99 -14.03 -2.64 18.85
C ALA A 99 -15.25 -3.16 19.63
#